data_AF-C9YDD4-F1
#
_entry.id   AF-C9YDD4-F1
#
_cell.length_a   1.000
_cell.length_b   1.000
_cell.length_c   1.000
_cell.angle_alpha   90.00
_cell.angle_beta   90.00
_cell.angle_gamma   90.00
#
_symmetry.space_group_name_H-M   'P 1'
#
loop_
_entity.id
_entity.type
_entity.pdbx_description
1 polymer ?
#
loop_
_entity_poly.entity_id
_entity_poly.type
_entity_poly.pdbx_seq_one_letter_code
_entity_poly.pdbx_strand_id
1 'polypeptide(L)' 'MAFGRLERPSGAQPMSDINMTPLIDVMLVLLVIFIITAPLMVSAVKVDLPQAQGTQATDAPKFIAVTIDLQGRPM' A
#
# COMPACT_ATOMS: atom_id res chain seq x y z
N MET A 1 -9.99 -73.89 -40.81
CA MET A 1 -9.39 -73.46 -39.54
C MET A 1 -9.59 -71.97 -39.42
N ALA A 2 -10.58 -71.55 -38.63
CA ALA A 2 -10.94 -70.15 -38.49
C ALA A 2 -10.09 -69.54 -37.36
N PHE A 3 -9.21 -68.62 -37.74
CA PHE A 3 -8.43 -67.82 -36.80
C PHE A 3 -9.38 -66.86 -36.09
N GLY A 4 -9.55 -67.04 -34.78
CA GLY A 4 -10.21 -66.05 -33.94
C GLY A 4 -9.44 -64.74 -33.99
N ARG A 5 -10.12 -63.65 -34.35
CA ARG A 5 -9.58 -62.29 -34.22
C ARG A 5 -9.64 -61.92 -32.75
N LEU A 6 -8.47 -61.73 -32.15
CA LEU A 6 -8.31 -61.22 -30.79
C LEU A 6 -8.68 -59.73 -30.86
N GLU A 7 -9.82 -59.35 -30.29
CA GLU A 7 -10.18 -57.95 -30.07
C GLU A 7 -9.14 -57.37 -29.09
N ARG A 8 -8.25 -56.52 -29.61
CA ARG A 8 -7.23 -55.84 -28.81
C ARG A 8 -7.95 -54.75 -28.02
N PRO A 9 -7.97 -54.76 -26.67
CA PRO A 9 -8.60 -53.68 -25.92
C PRO A 9 -7.87 -52.39 -26.27
N SER A 10 -8.61 -51.41 -26.79
CA SER A 10 -8.10 -50.06 -27.01
C SER A 10 -7.63 -49.52 -25.67
N GLY A 11 -6.32 -49.43 -25.48
CA GLY A 11 -5.73 -48.83 -24.29
C GLY A 11 -6.28 -47.43 -24.09
N ALA A 12 -6.53 -47.06 -22.83
CA ALA A 12 -7.02 -45.74 -22.45
C ALA A 12 -6.17 -44.66 -23.13
N GLN A 13 -6.79 -43.86 -23.99
CA GLN A 13 -6.13 -42.72 -24.60
C GLN A 13 -5.83 -41.70 -23.49
N PRO A 14 -4.60 -41.17 -23.41
CA PRO A 14 -4.30 -40.11 -22.46
C PRO A 14 -5.21 -38.89 -22.74
N MET A 15 -5.89 -38.39 -21.72
CA MET A 15 -6.63 -37.12 -21.80
C MET A 15 -5.63 -36.01 -22.12
N SER A 16 -5.55 -35.64 -23.40
CA SER A 16 -4.49 -34.80 -23.95
C SER A 16 -4.88 -33.33 -24.11
N ASP A 17 -6.08 -32.92 -23.70
CA ASP A 17 -6.50 -31.52 -23.76
C ASP A 17 -6.72 -30.97 -22.35
N ILE A 18 -5.75 -30.18 -21.89
CA ILE A 18 -5.93 -29.30 -20.74
C ILE A 18 -6.54 -28.00 -21.27
N ASN A 19 -7.59 -27.50 -20.60
CA ASN A 19 -8.19 -26.21 -20.93
C ASN A 19 -7.19 -25.08 -20.66
N MET A 20 -6.48 -24.62 -21.69
CA MET A 20 -5.46 -23.57 -21.59
C MET A 20 -6.07 -22.19 -21.31
N THR A 21 -7.24 -21.88 -21.87
CA THR A 21 -7.84 -20.54 -21.76
C THR A 21 -8.15 -20.14 -20.31
N PRO A 22 -8.79 -20.98 -19.47
CA PRO A 22 -8.98 -20.66 -18.06
C PRO A 22 -7.67 -20.64 -17.26
N LEU A 23 -6.69 -21.46 -17.65
CA LEU A 23 -5.39 -21.53 -16.98
C LEU A 23 -4.61 -20.23 -17.16
N ILE A 24 -4.60 -19.69 -18.38
CA ILE A 24 -3.94 -18.44 -18.72
C ILE A 24 -4.59 -17.27 -17.96
N ASP A 25 -5.92 -17.23 -17.85
CA ASP A 25 -6.64 -16.20 -17.10
C ASP A 25 -6.18 -16.13 -15.64
N VAL A 26 -6.12 -17.28 -14.95
CA VAL A 26 -5.61 -17.35 -13.57
C VAL A 26 -4.16 -16.88 -13.47
N MET A 27 -3.30 -17.30 -14.39
CA MET A 27 -1.89 -16.87 -14.39
C MET A 27 -1.72 -15.37 -14.63
N LEU A 28 -2.52 -14.78 -15.52
CA LEU A 28 -2.50 -13.35 -15.80
C LEU A 28 -3.00 -12.53 -14.61
N VAL A 29 -4.05 -13.00 -13.92
CA VAL A 29 -4.53 -12.36 -12.69
C VAL A 29 -3.44 -12.33 -11.62
N LEU A 30 -2.71 -13.44 -11.42
CA LEU A 30 -1.59 -13.49 -10.47
C LEU A 30 -0.46 -12.51 -10.84
N LEU A 31 -0.14 -12.40 -12.13
CA LEU A 31 0.86 -11.44 -12.61
C LEU A 31 0.45 -9.99 -12.32
N VAL A 32 -0.81 -9.64 -12.59
CA VAL A 32 -1.34 -8.30 -12.34
C VAL A 32 -1.30 -7.95 -10.85
N ILE A 33 -1.63 -8.91 -9.97
CA ILE A 33 -1.52 -8.72 -8.51
C ILE A 33 -0.08 -8.37 -8.12
N PHE A 34 0.92 -9.08 -8.66
CA PHE A 34 2.33 -8.78 -8.37
C PHE A 34 2.75 -7.39 -8.88
N ILE A 35 2.32 -6.99 -10.08
CA ILE A 35 2.61 -5.67 -10.65
C ILE A 35 2.04 -4.54 -9.76
N ILE A 36 0.79 -4.69 -9.30
CA ILE A 36 0.11 -3.65 -8.51
C ILE A 36 0.66 -3.56 -7.08
N THR A 37 1.07 -4.69 -6.49
CA THR A 37 1.59 -4.72 -5.11
C THR A 37 3.01 -4.20 -4.97
N ALA A 38 3.84 -4.28 -6.02
CA ALA A 38 5.20 -3.76 -6.03
C ALA A 38 5.33 -2.25 -5.65
N PRO A 39 4.58 -1.29 -6.26
CA PRO A 39 4.68 0.12 -5.89
C PRO A 39 4.18 0.42 -4.47
N LEU A 40 3.31 -0.42 -3.90
CA LEU A 40 2.80 -0.23 -2.54
C LEU A 40 3.88 -0.40 -1.47
N MET A 41 4.95 -1.16 -1.75
CA MET A 41 6.07 -1.34 -0.81
C MET A 41 6.92 -0.09 -0.59
N VAL A 42 6.78 0.98 -1.39
CA VAL A 42 7.68 2.15 -1.37
C VAL A 42 7.12 3.35 -0.57
N SER A 43 5.97 3.19 0.09
CA SER A 43 5.28 4.31 0.76
C SER A 43 5.79 4.58 2.17
N ALA A 44 7.06 4.97 2.32
CA ALA A 44 7.57 5.61 3.53
C ALA A 44 8.25 6.93 3.14
N VAL A 45 7.43 7.93 2.80
CA VAL A 45 7.94 9.30 2.69
C VAL A 45 8.39 9.71 4.09
N LYS A 46 9.71 9.76 4.32
CA LYS A 46 10.26 10.39 5.52
C LYS A 46 9.90 11.87 5.49
N VAL A 47 8.94 12.25 6.33
CA VAL A 47 8.61 13.65 6.56
C VAL A 47 9.46 14.12 7.73
N ASP A 48 10.48 14.92 7.44
CA ASP A 48 11.23 15.63 8.47
C ASP A 48 10.38 16.80 8.96
N LEU A 49 9.78 16.63 10.14
CA LEU A 49 9.01 17.69 10.80
C LEU A 49 9.98 18.79 11.27
N PRO A 50 9.76 20.06 10.90
CA PRO A 50 10.57 21.14 11.42
C PRO A 50 10.37 21.27 12.93
N GLN A 51 11.49 21.26 13.67
CA GLN A 51 11.49 21.58 15.09
C GLN A 51 11.10 23.05 15.24
N ALA A 52 9.94 23.33 15.80
CA ALA A 52 9.58 24.69 16.18
C ALA A 52 10.62 25.18 17.20
N GLN A 53 11.40 26.20 16.85
CA GLN A 53 12.15 26.96 17.84
C GLN A 53 11.11 27.66 18.69
N GLY A 54 10.69 27.02 19.77
CA GLY A 54 9.82 27.63 20.75
C GLY A 54 10.48 28.92 21.18
N THR A 55 9.85 30.06 20.88
CA THR A 55 10.20 31.30 21.55
C THR A 55 10.11 30.96 23.03
N GLN A 56 11.24 31.04 23.74
CA GLN A 56 11.24 30.88 25.19
C GLN A 56 10.08 31.71 25.71
N ALA A 57 9.19 31.11 26.52
CA ALA A 57 8.14 31.85 27.16
C ALA A 57 8.85 32.97 27.93
N THR A 58 8.80 34.19 27.40
CA THR A 58 9.33 35.35 28.10
C THR A 58 8.53 35.40 29.37
N ASP A 59 9.24 35.26 30.50
CA ASP A 59 8.66 35.26 31.82
C ASP A 59 7.75 36.48 31.92
N ALA A 60 6.43 36.24 32.02
CA ALA A 60 5.47 37.34 32.01
C ALA A 60 5.79 38.23 33.21
N PRO A 61 5.85 39.56 33.04
CA PRO A 61 6.22 40.45 34.13
C PRO A 61 5.29 40.21 35.33
N LYS A 62 5.89 39.90 36.48
CA LYS A 62 5.15 39.57 37.72
C LYS A 62 4.22 40.69 38.16
N PHE A 63 4.51 41.92 37.75
CA PHE A 63 3.68 43.09 37.96
C PHE A 63 3.81 44.03 36.77
N ILE A 64 2.68 44.59 36.34
CA ILE A 64 2.63 45.69 35.37
C ILE A 64 2.13 46.91 36.15
N ALA A 65 3.02 47.89 36.37
CA ALA A 65 2.63 49.18 36.94
C ALA A 65 2.15 50.08 35.80
N VAL A 66 0.88 50.45 35.81
CA VAL A 66 0.30 51.43 34.90
C VAL A 66 0.05 52.69 35.69
N THR A 67 0.67 53.79 35.28
CA THR A 67 0.40 55.10 35.86
C THR A 67 -0.36 55.95 34.86
N ILE A 68 -1.25 56.82 35.35
CA ILE A 68 -2.08 57.67 34.52
C ILE A 68 -1.68 59.12 34.82
N ASP A 69 -1.33 59.87 33.77
CA ASP A 69 -1.07 61.31 33.89
C ASP A 69 -2.37 62.09 34.17
N LEU A 70 -2.27 63.36 34.57
CA LEU A 70 -3.45 64.19 34.82
C LEU A 70 -4.33 64.40 33.57
N GLN A 71 -3.84 64.02 32.39
CA GLN A 71 -4.57 64.05 31.12
C GLN A 71 -5.23 62.71 30.75
N GLY A 72 -5.15 61.70 31.62
CA GLY A 72 -5.80 60.40 31.40
C GLY A 72 -5.04 59.47 30.45
N ARG A 73 -3.77 59.74 30.15
CA ARG A 73 -2.95 58.89 29.27
C ARG A 73 -2.11 57.90 30.08
N PRO A 74 -1.99 56.64 29.64
CA PRO A 74 -1.08 55.69 30.25
C PRO A 74 0.38 56.09 29.94
N MET A 75 1.23 56.09 30.96
CA MET A 75 2.69 56.29 30.87
C MET A 75 3.43 55.13 31.53
#